data_AF-X1NQL1-F1
#
_entry.id   AF-X1NQL1-F1
#
_cell.length_a   1.000
_cell.length_b   1.000
_cell.length_c   1.000
_cell.angle_alpha   90.00
_cell.angle_beta   90.00
_cell.angle_gamma   90.00
#
_symmetry.space_group_name_H-M   'P 1'
#
loop_
_entity.id
_entity.type
_entity.pdbx_description
1 polymer ?
#
loop_
_entity_poly.entity_id
_entity_poly.type
_entity_poly.pdbx_seq_one_letter_code
_entity_poly.pdbx_strand_id
1 'polypeptide(L)'
;HWDPPFGQALASWMTYLPKEVAFGRILDPILEEWTAALGLLEKVMRSAIDICAEDPTTKQRFAEVWRKVAKVVLASERFEEEILGLLLCTGRFTSKEAAVRLPLDDLLDVFDSWVQTVAHYRAYEILVRFLRNAGFKYVVSHGVRWLAESWERIPDSNVILKDDRMASSLAHLLHESWYEFGEQLQADHSSFRQFSNIVDHLAGQGNQTAVELQRKLRDLA
;
A
#
# COMPACT_ATOMS: atom_id res chain seq x y z
N HIS A 1 2.41 26.30 -8.75
CA HIS A 1 2.84 25.80 -7.43
C HIS A 1 1.76 26.15 -6.42
N TRP A 2 1.28 25.18 -5.64
CA TRP A 2 0.31 25.40 -4.56
C TRP A 2 1.06 25.65 -3.25
N ASP A 3 0.60 26.54 -2.38
CA ASP A 3 1.26 26.78 -1.10
C ASP A 3 0.89 25.71 -0.07
N PRO A 4 1.83 25.21 0.77
CA PRO A 4 1.54 24.20 1.79
C PRO A 4 0.35 24.52 2.73
N PRO A 5 0.18 25.76 3.23
CA PRO A 5 -0.97 26.11 4.07
C PRO A 5 -2.33 25.91 3.37
N PHE A 6 -2.37 26.03 2.04
CA PHE A 6 -3.61 25.87 1.29
C PHE A 6 -4.08 24.42 1.23
N GLY A 7 -3.16 23.47 1.00
CA GLY A 7 -3.48 22.03 1.04
C GLY A 7 -3.96 21.57 2.42
N GLN A 8 -3.35 22.10 3.49
CA GLN A 8 -3.75 21.82 4.87
C GLN A 8 -5.15 22.37 5.18
N ALA A 9 -5.46 23.61 4.74
CA ALA A 9 -6.77 24.20 4.91
C ALA A 9 -7.87 23.36 4.23
N LEU A 10 -7.62 22.93 2.98
CA LEU A 10 -8.57 22.07 2.25
C LEU A 10 -8.74 20.71 2.92
N ALA A 11 -7.66 20.07 3.39
CA ALA A 11 -7.74 18.82 4.14
C ALA A 11 -8.55 18.95 5.43
N SER A 12 -8.35 20.06 6.16
CA SER A 12 -9.14 20.39 7.36
C SER A 12 -10.62 20.58 7.01
N TRP A 13 -10.93 21.34 5.96
CA TRP A 13 -12.31 21.54 5.53
C TRP A 13 -12.98 20.25 5.09
N MET A 14 -12.30 19.38 4.35
CA MET A 14 -12.86 18.07 3.98
C MET A 14 -13.14 17.18 5.19
N THR A 15 -12.35 17.34 6.24
CA THR A 15 -12.46 16.58 7.49
C THR A 15 -13.63 17.06 8.36
N TYR A 16 -13.75 18.38 8.54
CA TYR A 16 -14.65 18.95 9.55
C TYR A 16 -15.95 19.55 9.00
N LEU A 17 -16.03 19.87 7.69
CA LEU A 17 -17.25 20.41 7.11
C LEU A 17 -18.32 19.32 6.85
N PRO A 18 -19.61 19.72 6.72
CA PRO A 18 -20.67 18.84 6.25
C PRO A 18 -20.29 18.14 4.94
N LYS A 19 -20.72 16.88 4.78
CA LYS A 19 -20.31 16.01 3.67
C LYS A 19 -20.57 16.62 2.31
N GLU A 20 -21.70 17.30 2.17
CA GLU A 20 -22.16 17.92 0.93
C GLU A 20 -21.20 19.03 0.49
N VAL A 21 -20.66 19.79 1.45
CA VAL A 21 -19.69 20.85 1.20
C VAL A 21 -18.30 20.26 0.99
N ALA A 22 -17.86 19.41 1.92
CA ALA A 22 -16.55 18.76 1.87
C ALA A 22 -16.33 17.98 0.57
N PHE A 23 -17.33 17.20 0.14
CA PHE A 23 -17.18 16.36 -1.04
C PHE A 23 -17.58 17.12 -2.29
N GLY A 24 -18.81 17.66 -2.35
CA GLY A 24 -19.34 18.27 -3.56
C GLY A 24 -18.65 19.57 -3.97
N ARG A 25 -18.14 20.36 -3.02
CA ARG A 25 -17.57 21.70 -3.33
C ARG A 25 -16.06 21.77 -3.20
N ILE A 26 -15.42 20.79 -2.57
CA ILE A 26 -13.98 20.81 -2.32
C ILE A 26 -13.31 19.61 -2.98
N LEU A 27 -13.66 18.39 -2.57
CA LEU A 27 -13.00 17.19 -3.08
C LEU A 27 -13.33 16.91 -4.54
N ASP A 28 -14.60 16.98 -4.94
CA ASP A 28 -15.06 16.66 -6.29
C ASP A 28 -14.37 17.50 -7.37
N PRO A 29 -14.30 18.85 -7.25
CA PRO A 29 -13.55 19.67 -8.21
C PRO A 29 -12.06 19.31 -8.30
N ILE A 30 -11.43 18.93 -7.19
CA ILE A 30 -10.02 18.47 -7.19
C ILE A 30 -9.90 17.13 -7.92
N LEU A 31 -10.87 16.23 -7.72
CA LEU A 31 -10.86 14.89 -8.32
C LEU A 31 -11.19 14.90 -9.82
N GLU A 32 -12.09 15.77 -10.27
CA GLU A 32 -12.43 15.95 -11.69
C GLU A 32 -11.19 16.31 -12.52
N GLU A 33 -10.31 17.14 -11.96
CA GLU A 33 -9.09 17.64 -12.62
C GLU A 33 -7.82 17.09 -11.98
N TRP A 34 -7.88 15.91 -11.34
CA TRP A 34 -6.82 15.45 -10.43
C TRP A 34 -5.43 15.33 -11.08
N THR A 35 -5.38 15.03 -12.38
CA THR A 35 -4.11 14.94 -13.13
C THR A 35 -3.47 16.31 -13.30
N ALA A 36 -4.26 17.36 -13.57
CA ALA A 36 -3.80 18.74 -13.63
C ALA A 36 -3.54 19.33 -12.22
N ALA A 37 -4.32 18.88 -11.24
CA ALA A 37 -4.23 19.28 -9.84
C ALA A 37 -3.35 18.34 -8.98
N LEU A 38 -2.46 17.56 -9.59
CA LEU A 38 -1.68 16.50 -8.92
C LEU A 38 -1.01 16.99 -7.63
N GLY A 39 -0.26 18.08 -7.72
CA GLY A 39 0.45 18.64 -6.56
C GLY A 39 -0.47 19.23 -5.48
N LEU A 40 -1.73 19.54 -5.81
CA LEU A 40 -2.72 19.93 -4.82
C LEU A 40 -3.30 18.69 -4.13
N LEU A 41 -3.73 17.68 -4.91
CA LEU A 41 -4.26 16.43 -4.38
C LEU A 41 -3.25 15.75 -3.45
N GLU A 42 -1.98 15.70 -3.86
CA GLU A 42 -0.91 15.14 -3.03
C GLU A 42 -0.82 15.83 -1.66
N LYS A 43 -0.81 17.18 -1.63
CA LYS A 43 -0.76 17.95 -0.39
C LYS A 43 -1.97 17.72 0.49
N VAL A 44 -3.15 17.70 -0.12
CA VAL A 44 -4.41 17.45 0.56
C VAL A 44 -4.42 16.06 1.21
N MET A 45 -3.99 15.02 0.48
CA MET A 45 -3.89 13.65 1.00
C MET A 45 -2.88 13.56 2.15
N ARG A 46 -1.69 14.16 2.00
CA ARG A 46 -0.69 14.21 3.08
C ARG A 46 -1.23 14.88 4.33
N SER A 47 -1.84 16.05 4.20
CA SER A 47 -2.44 16.77 5.33
C SER A 47 -3.63 16.02 5.94
N ALA A 48 -4.41 15.29 5.15
CA ALA A 48 -5.49 14.44 5.68
C ALA A 48 -4.94 13.27 6.51
N ILE A 49 -3.82 12.66 6.09
CA ILE A 49 -3.10 11.68 6.91
C ILE A 49 -2.63 12.33 8.21
N ASP A 50 -2.08 13.55 8.15
CA ASP A 50 -1.62 14.32 9.31
C ASP A 50 -2.74 14.52 10.33
N ILE A 51 -3.85 15.10 9.89
CA ILE A 51 -5.04 15.34 10.71
C ILE A 51 -5.56 14.04 11.31
N CYS A 52 -5.70 12.98 10.50
CA CYS A 52 -6.27 11.71 10.99
C CYS A 52 -5.41 11.02 12.04
N ALA A 53 -4.08 11.11 11.93
CA ALA A 53 -3.21 10.50 12.93
C ALA A 53 -3.15 11.29 14.25
N GLU A 54 -3.47 12.59 14.21
CA GLU A 54 -3.49 13.48 15.37
C GLU A 54 -4.86 13.50 16.06
N ASP A 55 -5.94 13.38 15.29
CA ASP A 55 -7.33 13.42 15.77
C ASP A 55 -8.10 12.14 15.36
N PRO A 56 -8.20 11.15 16.27
CA PRO A 56 -8.90 9.89 16.00
C PRO A 56 -10.40 10.04 15.68
N THR A 57 -11.03 11.17 16.03
CA THR A 57 -12.46 11.40 15.73
C THR A 57 -12.72 11.53 14.23
N THR A 58 -11.67 11.79 13.46
CA THR A 58 -11.74 12.01 12.01
C THR A 58 -11.63 10.73 11.18
N LYS A 59 -11.36 9.57 11.81
CA LYS A 59 -11.11 8.28 11.14
C LYS A 59 -12.17 7.89 10.12
N GLN A 60 -13.45 8.01 10.49
CA GLN A 60 -14.54 7.70 9.57
C GLN A 60 -14.51 8.61 8.34
N ARG A 61 -14.33 9.92 8.54
CA ARG A 61 -14.27 10.88 7.43
C ARG A 61 -13.04 10.63 6.55
N PHE A 62 -11.90 10.31 7.16
CA PHE A 62 -10.68 9.94 6.45
C PHE A 62 -10.93 8.75 5.51
N ALA A 63 -11.57 7.69 6.01
CA ALA A 63 -11.87 6.51 5.20
C ALA A 63 -12.82 6.82 4.02
N GLU A 64 -13.81 7.70 4.23
CA GLU A 64 -14.71 8.14 3.15
C GLU A 64 -13.97 8.94 2.06
N VAL A 65 -13.07 9.86 2.46
CA VAL A 65 -12.21 10.60 1.53
C VAL A 65 -11.32 9.63 0.75
N TRP A 66 -10.68 8.67 1.43
CA TRP A 66 -9.79 7.70 0.81
C TRP A 66 -10.49 6.85 -0.25
N ARG A 67 -11.67 6.29 0.07
CA ARG A 67 -12.47 5.51 -0.89
C ARG A 67 -12.86 6.34 -2.10
N LYS A 68 -13.21 7.61 -1.89
CA LYS A 68 -13.61 8.50 -2.98
C LYS A 68 -12.44 8.85 -3.90
N VAL A 69 -11.27 9.17 -3.33
CA VAL A 69 -10.04 9.39 -4.10
C VAL A 69 -9.64 8.13 -4.86
N ALA A 70 -9.59 6.98 -4.18
CA ALA A 70 -9.22 5.70 -4.78
C ALA A 70 -10.11 5.35 -5.97
N LYS A 71 -11.43 5.49 -5.82
CA LYS A 71 -12.39 5.23 -6.89
C LYS A 71 -12.08 6.03 -8.16
N VAL A 72 -11.74 7.32 -8.03
CA VAL A 72 -11.47 8.18 -9.19
C VAL A 72 -10.08 7.90 -9.76
N VAL A 73 -9.05 7.84 -8.92
CA VAL A 73 -7.66 7.67 -9.35
C VAL A 73 -7.47 6.30 -10.02
N LEU A 74 -7.97 5.22 -9.40
CA LEU A 74 -7.80 3.87 -9.94
C LEU A 74 -8.60 3.67 -11.23
N ALA A 75 -9.72 4.35 -11.41
CA ALA A 75 -10.52 4.29 -12.65
C ALA A 75 -9.91 5.07 -13.82
N SER A 76 -8.92 5.94 -13.58
CA SER A 76 -8.39 6.85 -14.60
C SER A 76 -7.34 6.24 -15.53
N GLU A 77 -6.87 5.02 -15.26
CA GLU A 77 -5.78 4.30 -15.96
C GLU A 77 -4.43 5.04 -16.02
N ARG A 78 -4.36 6.26 -15.47
CA ARG A 78 -3.14 7.04 -15.33
C ARG A 78 -2.70 7.00 -13.88
N PHE A 79 -1.51 6.45 -13.65
CA PHE A 79 -0.98 6.25 -12.31
C PHE A 79 0.20 7.16 -12.05
N GLU A 80 0.05 8.02 -11.04
CA GLU A 80 1.13 8.87 -10.53
C GLU A 80 1.65 8.25 -9.23
N GLU A 81 2.96 7.97 -9.18
CA GLU A 81 3.60 7.15 -8.14
C GLU A 81 3.35 7.70 -6.73
N GLU A 82 3.41 9.01 -6.56
CA GLU A 82 3.17 9.69 -5.29
C GLU A 82 1.74 9.46 -4.79
N ILE A 83 0.74 9.54 -5.67
CA ILE A 83 -0.66 9.32 -5.30
C ILE A 83 -0.91 7.86 -4.97
N LEU A 84 -0.36 6.93 -5.76
CA LEU A 84 -0.45 5.49 -5.45
C LEU A 84 0.19 5.17 -4.10
N GLY A 85 1.35 5.76 -3.81
CA GLY A 85 2.02 5.63 -2.53
C GLY A 85 1.19 6.16 -1.38
N LEU A 86 0.50 7.29 -1.58
CA LEU A 86 -0.39 7.88 -0.59
C LEU A 86 -1.67 7.04 -0.40
N LEU A 87 -2.23 6.43 -1.44
CA LEU A 87 -3.37 5.52 -1.30
C LEU A 87 -3.07 4.35 -0.34
N LEU A 88 -1.86 3.79 -0.40
CA LEU A 88 -1.36 2.80 0.58
C LEU A 88 -0.77 3.42 1.85
N CYS A 89 -0.92 4.74 2.05
CA CYS A 89 -0.41 5.50 3.20
C CYS A 89 1.12 5.38 3.42
N THR A 90 1.89 5.02 2.40
CA THR A 90 3.34 4.74 2.51
C THR A 90 4.22 5.98 2.66
N GLY A 91 3.68 7.18 2.45
CA GLY A 91 4.43 8.44 2.47
C GLY A 91 4.81 8.98 3.87
N ARG A 92 4.27 8.39 4.95
CA ARG A 92 4.49 8.88 6.33
C ARG A 92 5.07 7.82 7.29
N PHE A 93 4.79 6.55 7.06
CA PHE A 93 5.16 5.50 8.01
C PHE A 93 6.50 4.89 7.65
N THR A 94 7.53 5.32 8.38
CA THR A 94 8.87 4.72 8.36
C THR A 94 9.01 3.57 9.35
N SER A 95 7.99 3.29 10.18
CA SER A 95 7.99 2.17 11.13
C SER A 95 6.58 1.57 11.34
N LYS A 96 6.52 0.34 11.88
CA LYS A 96 5.28 -0.41 12.15
C LYS A 96 4.39 0.30 13.18
N GLU A 97 4.99 0.95 14.19
CA GLU A 97 4.27 1.57 15.31
C GLU A 97 3.53 2.85 14.91
N ALA A 98 4.05 3.58 13.93
CA ALA A 98 3.46 4.84 13.49
C ALA A 98 2.12 4.62 12.74
N ALA A 99 1.93 3.43 12.15
CA ALA A 99 0.76 3.09 11.35
C ALA A 99 -0.52 2.81 12.16
N VAL A 100 -0.40 2.54 13.47
CA VAL A 100 -1.53 2.24 14.37
C VAL A 100 -2.53 3.41 14.47
N ARG A 101 -2.09 4.62 14.11
CA ARG A 101 -2.89 5.84 14.23
C ARG A 101 -3.95 5.99 13.13
N LEU A 102 -3.77 5.36 11.97
CA LEU A 102 -4.74 5.41 10.88
C LEU A 102 -5.75 4.26 10.94
N PRO A 103 -6.96 4.45 10.39
CA PRO A 103 -7.98 3.41 10.30
C PRO A 103 -7.70 2.49 9.11
N LEU A 104 -6.52 1.86 9.06
CA LEU A 104 -6.10 1.02 7.93
C LEU A 104 -7.03 -0.19 7.72
N ASP A 105 -7.65 -0.69 8.79
CA ASP A 105 -8.62 -1.78 8.72
C ASP A 105 -9.89 -1.38 7.95
N ASP A 106 -10.26 -0.10 8.00
CA ASP A 106 -11.39 0.44 7.24
C ASP A 106 -11.04 0.68 5.77
N LEU A 107 -9.80 0.43 5.33
CA LEU A 107 -9.31 0.72 3.98
C LEU A 107 -8.90 -0.54 3.20
N LEU A 108 -9.18 -1.72 3.73
CA LEU A 108 -8.85 -2.98 3.03
C LEU A 108 -9.48 -3.04 1.64
N ASP A 109 -10.69 -2.52 1.47
CA ASP A 109 -11.37 -2.43 0.16
C ASP A 109 -10.59 -1.54 -0.84
N VAL A 110 -10.00 -0.45 -0.36
CA VAL A 110 -9.14 0.43 -1.17
C VAL A 110 -7.85 -0.29 -1.56
N PHE A 111 -7.22 -1.00 -0.63
CA PHE A 111 -5.97 -1.72 -0.90
C PHE A 111 -6.18 -2.89 -1.87
N ASP A 112 -7.27 -3.63 -1.72
CA ASP A 112 -7.69 -4.66 -2.67
C ASP A 112 -7.89 -4.10 -4.06
N SER A 113 -8.66 -3.01 -4.19
CA SER A 113 -8.89 -2.36 -5.48
C SER A 113 -7.59 -1.84 -6.09
N TRP A 114 -6.68 -1.30 -5.27
CA TRP A 114 -5.36 -0.84 -5.71
C TRP A 114 -4.54 -2.00 -6.30
N VAL A 115 -4.44 -3.13 -5.60
CA VAL A 115 -3.71 -4.32 -6.07
C VAL A 115 -4.34 -4.89 -7.34
N GLN A 116 -5.67 -4.90 -7.41
CA GLN A 116 -6.40 -5.39 -8.56
C GLN A 116 -6.36 -4.45 -9.78
N THR A 117 -5.82 -3.25 -9.64
CA THR A 117 -5.82 -2.26 -10.73
C THR A 117 -4.40 -1.95 -11.18
N VAL A 118 -3.47 -1.81 -10.24
CA VAL A 118 -2.11 -1.32 -10.51
C VAL A 118 -1.14 -2.50 -10.65
N ALA A 119 -0.72 -2.80 -11.87
CA ALA A 119 0.16 -3.94 -12.18
C ALA A 119 1.43 -3.51 -12.93
N HIS A 120 2.37 -2.88 -12.22
CA HIS A 120 3.68 -2.54 -12.77
C HIS A 120 4.79 -2.53 -11.70
N TYR A 121 6.05 -2.56 -12.13
CA TYR A 121 7.23 -2.66 -11.26
C TYR A 121 7.25 -1.65 -10.10
N ARG A 122 7.08 -0.34 -10.39
CA ARG A 122 7.07 0.71 -9.36
C ARG A 122 5.95 0.56 -8.32
N ALA A 123 4.79 0.07 -8.74
CA ALA A 123 3.71 -0.21 -7.81
C ALA A 123 4.09 -1.37 -6.88
N TYR A 124 4.70 -2.41 -7.42
CA TYR A 124 5.18 -3.53 -6.60
C TYR A 124 6.16 -3.07 -5.50
N GLU A 125 7.06 -2.13 -5.81
CA GLU A 125 7.94 -1.50 -4.81
C GLU A 125 7.15 -0.77 -3.71
N ILE A 126 6.11 -0.01 -4.07
CA ILE A 126 5.22 0.65 -3.12
C ILE A 126 4.51 -0.37 -2.22
N LEU A 127 4.00 -1.47 -2.78
CA LEU A 127 3.31 -2.53 -2.02
C LEU A 127 4.25 -3.21 -1.02
N VAL A 128 5.47 -3.55 -1.44
CA VAL A 128 6.46 -4.13 -0.51
C VAL A 128 6.81 -3.15 0.60
N ARG A 129 6.99 -1.86 0.28
CA ARG A 129 7.23 -0.83 1.31
C ARG A 129 6.04 -0.70 2.27
N PHE A 130 4.81 -0.76 1.77
CA PHE A 130 3.61 -0.78 2.60
C PHE A 130 3.62 -1.97 3.56
N LEU A 131 3.79 -3.18 3.05
CA LEU A 131 3.75 -4.41 3.84
C LEU A 131 4.90 -4.51 4.84
N ARG A 132 6.07 -3.95 4.56
CA ARG A 132 7.17 -3.87 5.54
C ARG A 132 6.89 -2.93 6.70
N ASN A 133 6.12 -1.88 6.45
CA ASN A 133 5.87 -0.82 7.42
C ASN A 133 4.43 -0.92 7.94
N ALA A 134 3.53 -0.12 7.37
CA ALA A 134 2.18 0.06 7.87
C ALA A 134 1.28 -1.17 7.71
N GLY A 135 1.54 -1.98 6.69
CA GLY A 135 0.72 -3.13 6.32
C GLY A 135 1.16 -4.46 6.92
N PHE A 136 2.20 -4.50 7.76
CA PHE A 136 2.81 -5.76 8.19
C PHE A 136 1.81 -6.69 8.91
N LYS A 137 0.89 -6.12 9.70
CA LYS A 137 -0.17 -6.88 10.38
C LYS A 137 -1.15 -7.59 9.43
N TYR A 138 -1.16 -7.21 8.14
CA TYR A 138 -2.02 -7.82 7.12
C TYR A 138 -1.33 -8.90 6.30
N VAL A 139 -0.04 -9.18 6.54
CA VAL A 139 0.74 -10.13 5.73
C VAL A 139 0.02 -11.47 5.56
N VAL A 140 -0.47 -12.05 6.66
CA VAL A 140 -1.16 -13.34 6.65
C VAL A 140 -2.52 -13.25 5.97
N SER A 141 -3.33 -12.25 6.33
CA SER A 141 -4.72 -12.19 5.89
C SER A 141 -4.88 -11.72 4.44
N HIS A 142 -3.98 -10.87 3.95
CA HIS A 142 -4.07 -10.24 2.63
C HIS A 142 -2.71 -10.10 1.92
N GLY A 143 -1.64 -9.79 2.65
CA GLY A 143 -0.38 -9.35 2.07
C GLY A 143 0.29 -10.37 1.15
N VAL A 144 0.29 -11.65 1.51
CA VAL A 144 0.81 -12.72 0.63
C VAL A 144 0.03 -12.78 -0.67
N ARG A 145 -1.30 -12.77 -0.60
CA ARG A 145 -2.18 -12.75 -1.77
C ARG A 145 -1.92 -11.51 -2.63
N TRP A 146 -1.80 -10.33 -2.01
CA TRP A 146 -1.52 -9.08 -2.72
C TRP A 146 -0.19 -9.12 -3.48
N LEU A 147 0.86 -9.65 -2.86
CA LEU A 147 2.16 -9.83 -3.51
C LEU A 147 2.06 -10.80 -4.69
N ALA A 148 1.42 -11.95 -4.50
CA ALA A 148 1.27 -12.95 -5.56
C ALA A 148 0.45 -12.41 -6.74
N GLU A 149 -0.73 -11.84 -6.49
CA GLU A 149 -1.59 -11.26 -7.53
C GLU A 149 -0.89 -10.12 -8.30
N SER A 150 -0.16 -9.25 -7.59
CA SER A 150 0.61 -8.18 -8.24
C SER A 150 1.74 -8.73 -9.09
N TRP A 151 2.45 -9.75 -8.60
CA TRP A 151 3.57 -10.39 -9.30
C TRP A 151 3.13 -11.02 -10.61
N GLU A 152 2.03 -11.79 -10.60
CA GLU A 152 1.50 -12.49 -11.77
C GLU A 152 1.02 -11.53 -12.87
N ARG A 153 0.61 -10.32 -12.50
CA ARG A 153 0.08 -9.31 -13.44
C ARG A 153 1.16 -8.41 -14.05
N ILE A 154 2.38 -8.43 -13.53
CA ILE A 154 3.48 -7.65 -14.10
C ILE A 154 3.99 -8.37 -15.35
N PRO A 155 3.98 -7.71 -16.54
CA PRO A 155 4.31 -8.37 -17.81
C PRO A 155 5.71 -9.04 -17.86
N ASP A 156 6.69 -8.46 -17.19
CA ASP A 156 8.01 -9.08 -16.94
C ASP A 156 8.36 -8.95 -15.46
N SER A 157 7.90 -9.91 -14.65
CA SER A 157 8.19 -9.94 -13.21
C SER A 157 9.69 -10.17 -12.90
N ASN A 158 10.49 -10.60 -13.89
CA ASN A 158 11.94 -10.68 -13.70
C ASN A 158 12.59 -9.30 -13.51
N VAL A 159 11.91 -8.21 -13.87
CA VAL A 159 12.39 -6.86 -13.57
C VAL A 159 12.50 -6.65 -12.05
N ILE A 160 11.62 -7.26 -11.25
CA ILE A 160 11.70 -7.22 -9.78
C ILE A 160 12.97 -7.92 -9.28
N LEU A 161 13.31 -9.03 -9.92
CA LEU A 161 14.45 -9.87 -9.58
C LEU A 161 15.79 -9.28 -10.01
N LYS A 162 15.80 -8.45 -11.06
CA LYS A 162 17.01 -7.79 -11.59
C LYS A 162 17.42 -6.55 -10.79
N ASP A 163 16.53 -5.99 -9.97
CA ASP A 163 16.85 -4.89 -9.07
C ASP A 163 17.23 -5.45 -7.69
N ASP A 164 18.54 -5.45 -7.39
CA ASP A 164 19.09 -5.99 -6.14
C ASP A 164 18.47 -5.38 -4.89
N ARG A 165 18.13 -4.08 -4.94
CA ARG A 165 17.53 -3.38 -3.79
C ARG A 165 16.11 -3.86 -3.57
N MET A 166 15.35 -4.00 -4.66
CA MET A 166 13.97 -4.47 -4.60
C MET A 166 13.90 -5.94 -4.17
N ALA A 167 14.71 -6.80 -4.79
CA ALA A 167 14.81 -8.22 -4.45
C ALA A 167 15.22 -8.42 -2.99
N SER A 168 16.20 -7.65 -2.50
CA SER A 168 16.61 -7.68 -1.08
C SER A 168 15.50 -7.20 -0.13
N SER A 169 14.78 -6.14 -0.51
CA SER A 169 13.65 -5.62 0.28
C SER A 169 12.53 -6.66 0.40
N LEU A 170 12.18 -7.34 -0.70
CA LEU A 170 11.18 -8.40 -0.71
C LEU A 170 11.65 -9.62 0.08
N ALA A 171 12.90 -10.07 -0.11
CA ALA A 171 13.46 -11.20 0.65
C ALA A 171 13.43 -10.94 2.16
N HIS A 172 13.75 -9.72 2.58
CA HIS A 172 13.68 -9.32 3.98
C HIS A 172 12.24 -9.31 4.52
N LEU A 173 11.28 -8.75 3.76
CA LEU A 173 9.85 -8.81 4.12
C LEU A 173 9.40 -10.25 4.33
N LEU A 174 9.71 -11.16 3.41
CA LEU A 174 9.32 -12.57 3.50
C LEU A 174 9.98 -13.26 4.70
N HIS A 175 11.26 -13.01 4.93
CA HIS A 175 11.96 -13.57 6.08
C HIS A 175 11.37 -13.11 7.42
N GLU A 176 11.10 -11.81 7.58
CA GLU A 176 10.44 -11.28 8.78
C GLU A 176 9.02 -11.84 8.93
N SER A 177 8.27 -11.94 7.84
CA SER A 177 6.92 -12.51 7.80
C SER A 177 6.90 -13.95 8.27
N TRP A 178 7.85 -14.77 7.82
CA TRP A 178 7.97 -16.16 8.26
C TRP A 178 8.33 -16.26 9.75
N TYR A 179 9.22 -15.40 10.23
CA TYR A 179 9.61 -15.41 11.64
C TYR A 179 8.45 -15.02 12.57
N GLU A 180 7.64 -14.04 12.18
CA GLU A 180 6.53 -13.55 13.01
C GLU A 180 5.25 -14.37 12.85
N PHE A 181 4.98 -14.89 11.64
CA PHE A 181 3.70 -15.51 11.29
C PHE A 181 3.82 -16.90 10.66
N GLY A 182 4.97 -17.57 10.74
CA GLY A 182 5.22 -18.84 10.05
C GLY A 182 4.17 -19.92 10.29
N GLU A 183 3.73 -20.11 11.55
CA GLU A 183 2.67 -21.07 11.89
C GLU A 183 1.33 -20.76 11.19
N GLN A 184 0.95 -19.48 11.15
CA GLN A 184 -0.30 -19.04 10.52
C GLN A 184 -0.23 -19.16 9.00
N LEU A 185 0.92 -18.80 8.42
CA LEU A 185 1.18 -18.97 6.99
C LEU A 185 1.16 -20.43 6.58
N GLN A 186 1.71 -21.34 7.41
CA GLN A 186 1.71 -22.77 7.15
C GLN A 186 0.32 -23.40 7.28
N ALA A 187 -0.50 -22.93 8.24
CA ALA A 187 -1.84 -23.45 8.46
C ALA A 187 -2.80 -23.23 7.28
N ASP A 188 -2.60 -22.17 6.49
CA ASP A 188 -3.34 -21.92 5.26
C ASP A 188 -2.54 -22.41 4.04
N HIS A 189 -2.95 -23.54 3.46
CA HIS A 189 -2.31 -24.13 2.28
C HIS A 189 -2.21 -23.19 1.07
N SER A 190 -3.20 -22.31 0.85
CA SER A 190 -3.20 -21.39 -0.29
C SER A 190 -2.13 -20.32 -0.08
N SER A 191 -2.16 -19.67 1.08
CA SER A 191 -1.19 -18.65 1.47
C SER A 191 0.23 -19.22 1.54
N PHE A 192 0.41 -20.43 2.10
CA PHE A 192 1.71 -21.10 2.14
C PHE A 192 2.30 -21.33 0.74
N ARG A 193 1.47 -21.79 -0.20
CA ARG A 193 1.89 -22.03 -1.58
C ARG A 193 2.32 -20.73 -2.27
N GLN A 194 1.50 -19.69 -2.17
CA GLN A 194 1.80 -18.38 -2.75
C GLN A 194 3.08 -17.80 -2.15
N PHE A 195 3.22 -17.85 -0.83
CA PHE A 195 4.41 -17.40 -0.11
C PHE A 195 5.66 -18.16 -0.57
N SER A 196 5.60 -19.49 -0.60
CA SER A 196 6.72 -20.35 -1.01
C SER A 196 7.14 -20.09 -2.46
N ASN A 197 6.18 -19.89 -3.37
CA ASN A 197 6.48 -19.57 -4.78
C ASN A 197 7.28 -18.27 -4.92
N ILE A 198 6.93 -17.21 -4.16
CA ILE A 198 7.68 -15.94 -4.19
C ILE A 198 9.10 -16.15 -3.64
N VAL A 199 9.25 -16.92 -2.55
CA VAL A 199 10.55 -17.27 -1.98
C VAL A 199 11.40 -18.04 -3.00
N ASP A 200 10.81 -19.01 -3.70
CA ASP A 200 11.50 -19.81 -4.71
C ASP A 200 12.03 -18.95 -5.86
N HIS A 201 11.26 -17.97 -6.33
CA HIS A 201 11.71 -17.03 -7.36
C HIS A 201 12.94 -16.22 -6.92
N LEU A 202 12.95 -15.72 -5.69
CA LEU A 202 14.10 -14.96 -5.15
C LEU A 202 15.31 -15.85 -4.89
N ALA A 203 15.09 -17.06 -4.36
CA ALA A 203 16.15 -18.04 -4.13
C ALA A 203 16.82 -18.47 -5.44
N GLY A 204 16.03 -18.64 -6.51
CA GLY A 204 16.52 -18.94 -7.85
C GLY A 204 17.45 -17.88 -8.44
N GLN A 205 17.39 -16.64 -7.93
CA GLN A 205 18.28 -15.53 -8.31
C GLN A 205 19.51 -15.40 -7.42
N GLY A 206 19.65 -16.28 -6.41
CA GLY A 206 20.79 -16.28 -5.51
C GLY A 206 20.68 -15.32 -4.33
N ASN A 207 19.49 -14.78 -4.03
CA ASN A 207 19.32 -14.00 -2.80
C ASN A 207 19.49 -14.92 -1.57
N GLN A 208 20.55 -14.69 -0.78
CA GLN A 208 20.93 -15.60 0.32
C GLN A 208 19.83 -15.76 1.38
N THR A 209 19.17 -14.66 1.76
CA THR A 209 18.05 -14.70 2.72
C THR A 209 16.90 -15.55 2.19
N ALA A 210 16.58 -15.44 0.90
CA ALA A 210 15.56 -16.26 0.28
C ALA A 210 15.97 -17.74 0.17
N VAL A 211 17.25 -18.04 -0.11
CA VAL A 211 17.77 -19.42 -0.15
C VAL A 211 17.69 -20.09 1.23
N GLU A 212 18.02 -19.37 2.30
CA GLU A 212 17.88 -19.89 3.67
C GLU A 212 16.42 -20.16 4.02
N LEU A 213 15.53 -19.23 3.66
CA LEU A 213 14.10 -19.40 3.88
C LEU A 213 13.54 -20.57 3.06
N GLN A 214 13.90 -20.70 1.78
CA GLN A 214 13.50 -21.82 0.92
C GLN A 214 13.85 -23.17 1.54
N ARG A 215 15.06 -23.33 2.10
CA ARG A 215 15.47 -24.58 2.78
C ARG A 215 14.54 -24.90 3.95
N LYS A 216 14.26 -23.92 4.80
CA LYS A 216 13.33 -24.09 5.93
C LYS A 216 11.93 -24.48 5.49
N LEU A 217 11.41 -23.88 4.42
CA LEU A 217 10.07 -24.18 3.92
C LEU A 217 9.98 -25.61 3.33
N ARG A 218 11.05 -26.10 2.69
CA ARG A 218 11.10 -27.47 2.14
C ARG A 218 11.11 -28.55 3.21
N ASP A 219 11.74 -28.29 4.35
CA ASP A 219 11.77 -29.24 5.47
C ASP A 219 10.38 -29.41 6.13
N LEU A 220 9.41 -28.54 5.79
CA LEU A 220 8.05 -28.49 6.34
C LEU A 220 6.96 -28.93 5.36
N ALA A 221 7.30 -29.15 4.09
CA ALA A 221 6.40 -29.55 3.00
C ALA A 221 6.40 -31.07 2.81
#